data_AF-A0A5K1HFX4-F1
#
_entry.id   AF-A0A5K1HFX4-F1
#
_cell.length_a   1.000
_cell.length_b   1.000
_cell.length_c   1.000
_cell.angle_alpha   90.00
_cell.angle_beta   90.00
_cell.angle_gamma   90.00
#
_symmetry.space_group_name_H-M   'P 1'
#
loop_
_entity.id
_entity.type
_entity.pdbx_description
1 polymer ?
#
loop_
_entity_poly.entity_id
_entity_poly.type
_entity_poly.pdbx_seq_one_letter_code
_entity_poly.pdbx_strand_id
1 'polypeptide(L)'
;MERKNHTSNNATIDLGEKIRDVLRRLDDEDDSEDEGIEDYEIGGYHPVHIGEVLLNRYVVIQKLGWGHFSTVWLCKDFKHKTYVAVKIQKSSSQYMEAAFDE
;
A
#
# COMPACT_ATOMS: atom_id res chain seq x y z
N MET A 1 47.99 -33.32 -17.36
CA MET A 1 46.65 -33.91 -17.17
C MET A 1 46.42 -33.94 -15.67
N GLU A 2 45.42 -33.33 -15.04
CA GLU A 2 44.14 -32.78 -15.45
C GLU A 2 43.70 -31.88 -14.28
N ARG A 3 43.33 -30.61 -14.53
CA ARG A 3 42.90 -29.68 -13.46
C ARG A 3 41.40 -29.84 -13.21
N LYS A 4 41.07 -29.94 -11.93
CA LYS A 4 39.75 -30.24 -11.35
C LYS A 4 38.69 -29.22 -11.76
N ASN A 5 37.49 -29.75 -12.06
CA ASN A 5 36.28 -28.99 -12.36
C ASN A 5 35.90 -28.07 -11.20
N HIS A 6 35.74 -26.78 -11.49
CA HIS A 6 35.16 -25.80 -10.58
C HIS A 6 33.68 -25.64 -10.96
N THR A 7 32.81 -26.42 -10.32
CA THR A 7 31.36 -26.20 -10.40
C THR A 7 31.01 -25.14 -9.36
N SER A 8 30.93 -23.89 -9.79
CA SER A 8 30.51 -22.78 -8.94
C SER A 8 28.99 -22.78 -8.71
N ASN A 9 28.58 -23.11 -7.49
CA ASN A 9 27.69 -22.36 -6.58
C ASN A 9 26.64 -21.34 -7.13
N ASN A 10 25.98 -21.58 -8.26
CA ASN A 10 24.96 -20.64 -8.78
C ASN A 10 23.50 -20.97 -8.40
N ALA A 11 23.22 -22.12 -7.79
CA ALA A 11 21.84 -22.52 -7.45
C ALA A 11 21.32 -21.89 -6.14
N THR A 12 22.21 -21.54 -5.21
CA THR A 12 21.83 -21.00 -3.90
C THR A 12 21.43 -19.52 -3.93
N ILE A 13 21.88 -18.79 -4.96
CA ILE A 13 21.60 -17.35 -5.12
C ILE A 13 20.18 -17.15 -5.70
N ASP A 14 19.74 -18.05 -6.58
CA ASP A 14 18.42 -18.04 -7.24
C ASP A 14 17.26 -18.27 -6.25
N LEU A 15 17.39 -19.22 -5.33
CA LEU A 15 16.31 -19.52 -4.37
C LEU A 15 16.04 -18.37 -3.41
N GLY A 16 17.07 -17.64 -2.99
CA GLY A 16 16.92 -16.49 -2.09
C GLY A 16 16.19 -15.31 -2.76
N GLU A 17 16.48 -15.03 -4.03
CA GLU A 17 15.75 -14.02 -4.79
C GLU A 17 14.33 -14.46 -5.10
N LYS A 18 14.14 -15.73 -5.45
CA LYS A 18 12.80 -16.28 -5.72
C LYS A 18 11.90 -16.28 -4.50
N ILE A 19 12.43 -16.60 -3.31
CA ILE A 19 11.70 -16.51 -2.05
C ILE A 19 11.36 -15.04 -1.76
N ARG A 20 12.28 -14.09 -1.98
CA ARG A 20 11.99 -12.66 -1.80
C ARG A 20 10.90 -12.15 -2.74
N ASP A 21 10.92 -12.57 -4.00
CA ASP A 21 9.89 -12.21 -4.97
C ASP A 21 8.54 -12.85 -4.66
N VAL A 22 8.54 -14.10 -4.18
CA VAL A 22 7.30 -14.76 -3.72
C VAL A 22 6.75 -14.06 -2.48
N LEU A 23 7.59 -13.70 -1.51
CA LEU A 23 7.16 -12.96 -0.31
C LEU A 23 6.59 -11.60 -0.68
N ARG A 24 7.24 -10.86 -1.58
CA ARG A 24 6.72 -9.56 -2.06
C ARG A 24 5.32 -9.70 -2.68
N ARG A 25 5.09 -10.73 -3.49
CA ARG A 25 3.79 -10.98 -4.12
C ARG A 25 2.70 -11.43 -3.14
N LEU A 26 3.08 -12.07 -2.04
CA LEU A 26 2.12 -12.47 -1.00
C LEU A 26 1.67 -11.26 -0.17
N ASP A 27 2.52 -10.26 0.02
CA ASP A 27 2.14 -8.97 0.65
C ASP A 27 1.24 -8.13 -0.29
N ASP A 28 1.41 -8.26 -1.61
CA ASP A 28 0.60 -7.55 -2.61
C ASP A 28 -0.84 -8.11 -2.77
N GLU A 29 -1.11 -9.34 -2.33
CA GLU A 29 -2.41 -10.04 -2.43
C GLU A 29 -3.13 -10.17 -1.07
N ASP A 30 -3.12 -9.12 -0.24
CA ASP A 30 -3.96 -9.13 0.97
C ASP A 30 -5.42 -8.76 0.63
N ASP A 31 -6.19 -9.78 0.25
CA ASP A 31 -7.66 -9.74 0.04
C ASP A 31 -8.43 -9.75 1.39
N SER A 32 -7.81 -9.28 2.47
CA SER A 32 -8.44 -9.25 3.79
C SER A 32 -9.52 -8.17 3.86
N GLU A 33 -10.49 -8.30 4.79
CA GLU A 33 -11.52 -7.27 4.96
C GLU A 33 -10.96 -5.96 5.55
N ASP A 34 -9.72 -5.97 6.04
CA ASP A 34 -9.04 -4.89 6.77
C ASP A 34 -7.54 -4.87 6.45
N GLU A 35 -7.02 -3.71 6.05
CA GLU A 35 -5.66 -3.40 5.61
C GLU A 35 -4.52 -3.70 6.59
N GLY A 36 -4.85 -4.23 7.77
CA GLY A 36 -3.90 -4.53 8.82
C GLY A 36 -3.46 -3.29 9.59
N ILE A 37 -3.31 -3.45 10.90
CA ILE A 37 -2.80 -2.39 11.79
C ILE A 37 -1.33 -2.07 11.50
N GLU A 38 -0.59 -3.02 10.93
CA GLU A 38 0.85 -2.93 10.71
C GLU A 38 1.22 -1.83 9.70
N ASP A 39 0.36 -1.58 8.72
CA ASP A 39 0.57 -0.53 7.72
C ASP A 39 0.24 0.89 8.25
N TYR A 40 -0.26 1.04 9.47
CA TYR A 40 -0.49 2.34 10.12
C TYR A 40 0.78 2.86 10.81
N GLU A 41 1.78 3.19 10.02
CA GLU A 41 3.07 3.67 10.50
C GLU A 41 3.54 4.95 9.79
N ILE A 42 4.71 5.46 10.19
CA ILE A 42 5.35 6.59 9.50
C ILE A 42 5.71 6.14 8.09
N GLY A 43 5.10 6.75 7.07
CA GLY A 43 5.23 6.32 5.67
C GLY A 43 4.11 5.39 5.21
N GLY A 44 3.34 4.82 6.12
CA GLY A 44 2.19 3.96 5.83
C GLY A 44 0.88 4.73 5.64
N TYR A 45 -0.23 4.06 5.93
CA TYR A 45 -1.57 4.64 5.89
C TYR A 45 -1.73 5.75 6.93
N HIS A 46 -2.51 6.76 6.55
CA HIS A 46 -2.93 7.79 7.50
C HIS A 46 -4.14 7.31 8.31
N PRO A 47 -4.14 7.43 9.66
CA PRO A 47 -5.29 7.11 10.48
C PRO A 47 -6.43 8.11 10.24
N VAL A 48 -7.62 7.61 9.88
CA VAL A 48 -8.80 8.42 9.56
C VAL A 48 -9.96 8.00 10.45
N HIS A 49 -10.69 8.98 11.00
CA HIS A 49 -11.81 8.71 11.90
C HIS A 49 -13.16 9.13 11.29
N ILE A 50 -14.22 8.37 11.57
CA ILE A 50 -15.59 8.77 11.20
C ILE A 50 -15.91 10.10 11.88
N GLY A 51 -16.46 11.05 11.11
CA GLY A 51 -16.78 12.41 11.56
C GLY A 51 -15.63 13.41 11.44
N GLU A 52 -14.41 12.96 11.12
CA GLU A 52 -13.27 13.84 10.86
C GLU A 52 -13.54 14.76 9.65
N VAL A 53 -13.03 16.00 9.70
CA VAL A 53 -13.15 16.99 8.62
C VAL A 53 -11.82 17.13 7.89
N LEU A 54 -11.72 16.51 6.72
CA LEU A 54 -10.55 16.59 5.85
C LEU A 54 -10.57 17.90 5.05
N LEU A 55 -9.43 18.59 5.00
CA LEU A 55 -9.21 19.82 4.23
C LEU A 55 -10.31 20.88 4.45
N ASN A 56 -10.84 20.95 5.69
CA ASN A 56 -11.94 21.84 6.09
C ASN A 56 -13.20 21.75 5.19
N ARG A 57 -13.42 20.60 4.52
CA ARG A 57 -14.48 20.47 3.50
C ARG A 57 -15.18 19.12 3.48
N TYR A 58 -14.45 18.03 3.67
CA TYR A 58 -14.97 16.68 3.48
C TYR A 58 -15.15 16.01 4.84
N VAL A 59 -16.40 15.74 5.23
CA VAL A 59 -16.68 14.99 6.46
C VAL A 59 -16.69 13.51 6.17
N VAL A 60 -15.84 12.75 6.88
CA VAL A 60 -15.73 11.30 6.74
C VAL A 60 -16.97 10.62 7.30
N ILE A 61 -17.58 9.72 6.51
CA ILE A 61 -18.80 8.99 6.89
C ILE A 61 -18.50 7.53 7.16
N GLN A 62 -17.87 6.85 6.19
CA GLN A 62 -17.52 5.44 6.30
C GLN A 62 -16.38 5.12 5.35
N LYS A 63 -15.65 4.05 5.66
CA LYS A 63 -14.67 3.49 4.74
C LYS A 63 -15.40 2.79 3.58
N LEU A 64 -14.88 2.94 2.37
CA LEU A 64 -15.37 2.26 1.16
C LEU A 64 -14.48 1.11 0.72
N GLY A 65 -13.20 1.17 1.06
CA GLY A 65 -12.25 0.13 0.75
C GLY A 65 -10.82 0.59 0.98
N TRP A 66 -9.90 -0.29 0.63
CA TRP A 66 -8.47 -0.06 0.70
C TRP A 66 -7.78 -0.93 -0.35
N GLY A 67 -6.51 -0.68 -0.55
CA GLY A 67 -5.61 -1.53 -1.30
C GLY A 67 -4.19 -1.06 -1.02
N HIS A 68 -3.21 -1.82 -1.50
CA HIS A 68 -1.79 -1.69 -1.18
C HIS A 68 -1.25 -0.25 -1.04
N PHE A 69 -1.78 0.70 -1.82
CA PHE A 69 -1.31 2.07 -1.87
C PHE A 69 -2.15 3.12 -1.11
N SER A 70 -3.42 2.84 -0.83
CA SER A 70 -4.36 3.87 -0.34
C SER A 70 -5.58 3.31 0.35
N THR A 71 -6.22 4.15 1.19
CA THR A 71 -7.58 3.90 1.67
C THR A 71 -8.58 4.82 0.96
N VAL A 72 -9.81 4.35 0.78
CA VAL A 72 -10.89 5.10 0.12
C VAL A 72 -12.06 5.28 1.08
N TRP A 73 -12.53 6.50 1.21
CA TRP A 73 -13.55 6.90 2.19
C TRP A 73 -14.74 7.59 1.52
N LEU A 74 -15.95 7.26 1.95
CA LEU A 74 -17.15 8.02 1.63
C LEU A 74 -17.16 9.27 2.49
N CYS A 75 -17.24 10.44 1.85
CA CYS A 75 -17.29 11.72 2.54
C CYS A 75 -18.48 12.58 2.06
N LYS A 76 -18.97 13.45 2.94
CA LYS A 76 -19.86 14.55 2.57
C LYS A 76 -19.05 15.78 2.18
N ASP A 77 -19.24 16.29 0.98
CA ASP A 77 -18.67 17.57 0.53
C ASP A 77 -19.57 18.73 0.96
N PHE A 78 -19.07 19.59 1.85
CA PHE A 78 -19.81 20.76 2.32
C PHE A 78 -19.89 21.91 1.32
N LYS A 79 -19.01 21.94 0.30
CA LYS A 79 -19.01 22.96 -0.73
C LYS A 79 -20.12 22.71 -1.75
N HIS A 80 -20.20 21.50 -2.30
CA HIS A 80 -21.17 21.15 -3.34
C HIS A 80 -22.38 20.36 -2.80
N LYS A 81 -22.45 20.13 -1.49
CA LYS A 81 -23.55 19.42 -0.80
C LYS A 81 -23.79 17.99 -1.32
N THR A 82 -22.78 17.37 -1.91
CA THR A 82 -22.85 16.02 -2.49
C THR A 82 -22.04 15.00 -1.68
N TYR A 83 -22.12 13.72 -2.06
CA TYR A 83 -21.24 12.67 -1.57
C TYR A 83 -20.10 12.44 -2.55
N VAL A 84 -18.91 12.18 -2.02
CA VAL A 84 -17.69 11.93 -2.81
C VAL A 84 -16.91 10.76 -2.21
N ALA A 85 -16.14 10.08 -3.05
CA ALA A 85 -15.09 9.18 -2.58
C ALA A 85 -13.77 9.97 -2.44
N VAL A 86 -13.12 9.89 -1.28
CA VAL A 86 -11.81 10.49 -1.02
C VAL A 86 -10.79 9.35 -0.91
N LYS A 87 -9.77 9.37 -1.79
CA LYS A 87 -8.63 8.45 -1.75
C LYS A 87 -7.50 9.10 -0.97
N ILE A 88 -6.93 8.39 0.00
CA ILE A 88 -5.83 8.84 0.86
C ILE A 88 -4.65 7.89 0.67
N GLN A 89 -3.59 8.38 0.05
CA GLN A 89 -2.38 7.63 -0.27
C GLN A 89 -1.51 7.39 0.97
N LYS A 90 -0.80 6.26 1.02
CA LYS A 90 0.32 6.04 1.95
C LYS A 90 1.36 7.17 1.81
N SER A 91 2.02 7.50 2.92
CA SER A 91 2.87 8.70 3.02
C SER A 91 4.35 8.50 2.67
N SER A 92 4.80 7.27 2.40
CA SER A 92 6.20 6.99 2.07
C SER A 92 6.59 7.63 0.75
N SER A 93 7.85 8.04 0.64
CA SER A 93 8.38 8.69 -0.57
C SER A 93 8.32 7.78 -1.81
N GLN A 94 8.33 6.46 -1.62
CA GLN A 94 8.24 5.48 -2.71
C GLN A 94 6.83 5.48 -3.35
N TYR A 95 5.78 5.81 -2.58
CA TYR A 95 4.41 5.92 -3.09
C TYR A 95 4.06 7.33 -3.58
N MET A 96 4.88 8.33 -3.22
CA MET A 96 4.70 9.70 -3.67
C MET A 96 4.97 9.85 -5.17
N GLU A 97 5.97 9.14 -5.71
CA GLU A 97 6.24 9.12 -7.16
C GLU A 97 5.06 8.54 -7.95
N ALA A 98 4.48 7.44 -7.48
CA ALA A 98 3.32 6.82 -8.14
C ALA A 98 2.07 7.71 -8.12
N ALA A 99 1.90 8.57 -7.11
CA ALA A 99 0.75 9.47 -6.99
C ALA A 99 0.81 10.68 -7.94
N PHE A 100 1.98 11.01 -8.50
CA PHE A 100 2.13 12.06 -9.51
C PHE A 100 1.92 11.55 -10.95
N ASP A 101 1.94 10.23 -11.16
CA ASP A 101 1.80 9.59 -12.48
C ASP A 101 0.35 9.20 -12.84
N GLU A 102 -0.62 9.37 -11.93
CA GLU A 102 -2.08 9.26 -12.17
C GLU A 102 -2.74 10.63 -12.44
#